data_AF-A0A5C7RRD3-F1
#
_entry.id   AF-A0A5C7RRD3-F1
#
_cell.length_a   1.000
_cell.length_b   1.000
_cell.length_c   1.000
_cell.angle_alpha   90.00
_cell.angle_beta   90.00
_cell.angle_gamma   90.00
#
_symmetry.space_group_name_H-M   'P 1'
#
loop_
_entity.id
_entity.type
_entity.pdbx_description
1 polymer ?
#
loop_
_entity_poly.entity_id
_entity_poly.type
_entity_poly.pdbx_seq_one_letter_code
_entity_poly.pdbx_strand_id
1 'polypeptide(L)'
;MTQARSQLIPPGSSGMFHCVQRCVRRAFLCGHDSYTGRSFEHRKTWVEDRIQHLAGCFAVALHAYAVMSNHLHLVLQIEPAQTMHWSDEDVATRWVRLFPPREDSDEARDSKIQRLVSNPERLQVIRRRLGSLSWFMRCLAEPIARRANREDSCTGRF
;
A
#
# COMPACT_ATOMS: atom_id res chain seq x y z
N MET A 1 -23.96 -11.09 1.31
CA MET A 1 -23.27 -10.81 0.03
C MET A 1 -22.06 -9.92 0.32
N THR A 2 -20.91 -10.18 -0.29
CA THR A 2 -19.76 -9.27 -0.23
C THR A 2 -20.05 -8.04 -1.08
N GLN A 3 -20.05 -6.85 -0.49
CA GLN A 3 -20.25 -5.59 -1.20
C GLN A 3 -18.91 -5.01 -1.66
N ALA A 4 -18.92 -4.30 -2.78
CA ALA A 4 -17.72 -3.61 -3.25
C ALA A 4 -17.36 -2.50 -2.28
N ARG A 5 -16.07 -2.34 -1.94
CA ARG A 5 -15.63 -1.29 -1.00
C ARG A 5 -16.08 0.10 -1.43
N SER A 6 -16.14 0.38 -2.73
CA SER A 6 -16.61 1.67 -3.25
C SER A 6 -18.07 1.99 -2.95
N GLN A 7 -18.90 0.98 -2.63
CA GLN A 7 -20.29 1.16 -2.19
C GLN A 7 -20.35 1.47 -0.68
N LEU A 8 -19.41 0.96 0.10
CA LEU A 8 -19.29 1.22 1.54
C LEU A 8 -18.53 2.51 1.85
N ILE A 9 -17.53 2.80 1.04
CA ILE A 9 -16.57 3.89 1.19
C ILE A 9 -16.39 4.52 -0.20
N PRO A 10 -17.23 5.50 -0.55
CA PRO A 10 -17.10 6.23 -1.79
C PRO A 10 -15.70 6.84 -1.96
N PRO A 11 -15.18 6.96 -3.20
CA PRO A 11 -13.94 7.67 -3.45
C PRO A 11 -14.00 9.11 -2.93
N GLY A 12 -12.97 9.54 -2.18
CA GLY A 12 -12.93 10.88 -1.58
C GLY A 12 -13.60 10.99 -0.22
N SER A 13 -14.14 9.90 0.34
CA SER A 13 -14.61 9.89 1.73
C SER A 13 -13.45 9.98 2.72
N SER A 14 -13.56 10.90 3.67
CA SER A 14 -12.75 10.91 4.88
C SER A 14 -13.38 10.00 5.95
N GLY A 15 -12.60 9.61 6.94
CA GLY A 15 -13.09 8.84 8.09
C GLY A 15 -12.08 7.85 8.64
N MET A 16 -12.47 7.19 9.73
CA MET A 16 -11.70 6.12 10.36
C MET A 16 -12.24 4.76 9.92
N PHE A 17 -11.34 3.86 9.54
CA PHE A 17 -11.66 2.56 8.97
C PHE A 17 -10.84 1.47 9.64
N HIS A 18 -11.52 0.37 9.97
CA HIS A 18 -10.89 -0.90 10.28
C HIS A 18 -10.79 -1.73 9.00
N CYS A 19 -9.57 -1.90 8.50
CA CYS A 19 -9.29 -2.67 7.31
C CYS A 19 -8.72 -4.03 7.68
N VAL A 20 -9.25 -5.07 7.03
CA VAL A 20 -8.77 -6.44 7.17
C VAL A 20 -8.32 -6.93 5.82
N GLN A 21 -7.15 -7.58 5.76
CA GLN A 21 -6.70 -8.28 4.57
C GLN A 21 -6.21 -9.67 4.94
N ARG A 22 -6.77 -10.67 4.26
CA ARG A 22 -6.54 -12.09 4.55
C ARG A 22 -5.90 -12.79 3.36
N CYS A 23 -4.96 -13.67 3.64
CA CYS A 23 -4.40 -14.60 2.67
C CYS A 23 -5.48 -15.60 2.21
N VAL A 24 -5.47 -15.92 0.93
CA VAL A 24 -6.30 -16.99 0.37
C VAL A 24 -5.47 -18.28 0.26
N ARG A 25 -6.12 -19.43 0.02
CA ARG A 25 -5.46 -20.72 -0.26
C ARG A 25 -4.60 -21.28 0.88
N ARG A 26 -4.96 -21.00 2.14
CA ARG A 26 -4.16 -21.38 3.33
C ARG A 26 -2.71 -20.86 3.29
N ALA A 27 -2.43 -19.81 2.51
CA ALA A 27 -1.11 -19.21 2.50
C ALA A 27 -0.81 -18.49 3.82
N PHE A 28 0.45 -18.52 4.23
CA PHE A 28 0.95 -17.82 5.39
C PHE A 28 1.43 -16.42 4.99
N LEU A 29 0.85 -15.41 5.62
CA LEU A 29 1.36 -14.05 5.62
C LEU A 29 2.68 -13.97 6.41
N CYS A 30 2.73 -14.61 7.57
CA CYS A 30 3.91 -14.83 8.41
C CYS A 30 3.63 -16.00 9.37
N GLY A 31 4.50 -16.30 10.34
CA GLY A 31 4.27 -17.37 11.31
C GLY A 31 4.81 -18.73 10.88
N HIS A 32 4.62 -19.71 11.75
CA HIS A 32 5.06 -21.08 11.54
C HIS A 32 3.92 -21.95 10.97
N ASP A 33 4.18 -22.65 9.88
CA ASP A 33 3.28 -23.67 9.35
C ASP A 33 3.51 -25.01 10.07
N SER A 34 2.60 -25.37 10.97
CA SER A 34 2.68 -26.62 11.73
C SER A 34 2.57 -27.89 10.87
N TYR A 35 2.07 -27.78 9.63
CA TYR A 35 1.95 -28.93 8.74
C TYR A 35 3.25 -29.22 7.98
N THR A 36 3.90 -28.19 7.45
CA THR A 36 5.16 -28.35 6.68
C THR A 36 6.42 -28.13 7.52
N GLY A 37 6.30 -27.59 8.74
CA GLY A 37 7.45 -27.19 9.57
C GLY A 37 8.16 -25.93 9.07
N ARG A 38 7.64 -25.26 8.03
CA ARG A 38 8.27 -24.07 7.45
C ARG A 38 7.91 -22.83 8.27
N SER A 39 8.92 -21.99 8.51
CA SER A 39 8.71 -20.68 9.12
C SER A 39 8.63 -19.60 8.04
N PHE A 40 7.65 -18.71 8.19
CA PHE A 40 7.46 -17.50 7.40
C PHE A 40 7.54 -16.24 8.26
N GLU A 41 8.06 -16.35 9.49
CA GLU A 41 8.13 -15.22 10.44
C GLU A 41 8.86 -14.01 9.87
N HIS A 42 9.87 -14.24 9.02
CA HIS A 42 10.63 -13.18 8.32
C HIS A 42 9.75 -12.27 7.46
N ARG A 43 8.59 -12.75 7.00
CA ARG A 43 7.64 -11.96 6.20
C ARG A 43 6.93 -10.88 7.02
N LYS A 44 6.85 -11.03 8.35
CA LYS A 44 6.18 -10.07 9.24
C LYS A 44 6.81 -8.68 9.10
N THR A 45 8.14 -8.60 9.17
CA THR A 45 8.88 -7.35 8.98
C THR A 45 8.59 -6.72 7.60
N TRP A 46 8.45 -7.52 6.55
CA TRP A 46 8.10 -6.98 5.22
C TRP A 46 6.74 -6.29 5.20
N VAL A 47 5.77 -6.84 5.94
CA VAL A 47 4.42 -6.27 6.06
C VAL A 47 4.49 -4.98 6.88
N GLU A 48 5.17 -5.01 8.04
CA GLU A 48 5.31 -3.89 8.96
C GLU A 48 6.03 -2.70 8.32
N ASP A 49 7.19 -2.94 7.70
CA ASP A 49 7.95 -1.91 6.97
C ASP A 49 7.11 -1.29 5.86
N ARG A 50 6.34 -2.12 5.14
CA ARG A 50 5.47 -1.64 4.07
C ARG A 50 4.34 -0.77 4.61
N ILE A 51 3.70 -1.16 5.72
CA ILE A 51 2.66 -0.35 6.36
C ILE A 51 3.20 1.03 6.72
N GLN A 52 4.38 1.09 7.38
CA GLN A 52 5.02 2.34 7.79
C GLN A 52 5.41 3.21 6.58
N HIS A 53 5.98 2.59 5.55
CA HIS A 53 6.34 3.30 4.32
C HIS A 53 5.12 3.92 3.63
N LEU A 54 4.00 3.21 3.57
CA LEU A 54 2.77 3.73 2.98
C LEU A 54 2.15 4.85 3.81
N ALA A 55 2.18 4.73 5.14
CA ALA A 55 1.68 5.77 6.04
C ALA A 55 2.43 7.11 5.85
N GLY A 56 3.74 7.05 5.55
CA GLY A 56 4.53 8.25 5.22
C GLY A 56 4.29 8.84 3.82
N CYS A 57 3.55 8.16 2.94
CA CYS A 57 3.32 8.58 1.56
C CYS A 57 1.87 9.01 1.27
N PHE A 58 0.89 8.41 1.94
CA PHE A 58 -0.53 8.68 1.72
C PHE A 58 -1.08 9.71 2.71
N ALA A 59 -2.21 10.34 2.38
CA ALA A 59 -2.93 11.25 3.27
C ALA A 59 -3.74 10.45 4.30
N VAL A 60 -3.03 9.80 5.21
CA VAL A 60 -3.60 8.88 6.21
C VAL A 60 -2.91 9.07 7.55
N ALA A 61 -3.64 8.80 8.63
CA ALA A 61 -3.06 8.54 9.94
C ALA A 61 -3.22 7.04 10.25
N LEU A 62 -2.13 6.37 10.58
CA LEU A 62 -2.11 5.00 11.04
C LEU A 62 -2.19 4.98 12.57
N HIS A 63 -3.30 4.48 13.10
CA HIS A 63 -3.56 4.45 14.55
C HIS A 63 -3.12 3.14 15.19
N ALA A 64 -3.35 2.01 14.50
CA ALA A 64 -2.94 0.70 14.97
C ALA A 64 -2.84 -0.30 13.80
N TYR A 65 -2.06 -1.36 14.01
CA TYR A 65 -2.06 -2.52 13.12
C TYR A 65 -1.75 -3.80 13.88
N ALA A 66 -2.16 -4.93 13.32
CA ALA A 66 -1.77 -6.26 13.79
C ALA A 66 -1.49 -7.15 12.59
N VAL A 67 -0.34 -7.84 12.59
CA VAL A 67 0.04 -8.81 11.57
C VAL A 67 -0.03 -10.20 12.18
N MET A 68 -0.92 -11.03 11.65
CA MET A 68 -1.13 -12.41 12.07
C MET A 68 -0.70 -13.38 10.97
N SER A 69 -0.70 -14.67 11.30
CA SER A 69 -0.17 -15.71 10.41
C SER A 69 -0.82 -15.76 9.03
N ASN A 70 -2.11 -15.42 8.90
CA ASN A 70 -2.83 -15.48 7.62
C ASN A 70 -3.65 -14.22 7.30
N HIS A 71 -3.56 -13.17 8.11
CA HIS A 71 -4.24 -11.90 7.84
C HIS A 71 -3.61 -10.75 8.62
N LEU A 72 -3.99 -9.54 8.26
CA LEU A 72 -3.63 -8.33 8.98
C LEU A 72 -4.87 -7.48 9.25
N HIS A 73 -4.77 -6.67 10.30
CA HIS A 73 -5.71 -5.63 10.67
C HIS A 73 -5.00 -4.27 10.64
N LEU A 74 -5.69 -3.24 10.19
CA LEU A 74 -5.24 -1.85 10.16
C LEU A 74 -6.36 -0.95 10.67
N VAL A 75 -6.03 0.00 11.54
CA VAL A 75 -6.91 1.11 11.91
C VAL A 75 -6.32 2.36 11.30
N LEU A 76 -6.98 2.87 10.27
CA LEU A 76 -6.53 4.00 9.45
C LEU A 76 -7.57 5.11 9.51
N GLN A 77 -7.11 6.35 9.62
CA GLN A 77 -7.92 7.52 9.28
C GLN A 77 -7.46 8.05 7.93
N ILE A 78 -8.40 8.27 7.01
CA ILE A 78 -8.11 8.83 5.68
C ILE A 78 -8.61 10.26 5.65
N GLU A 79 -7.79 11.19 5.14
CA GLU A 79 -8.16 12.59 4.96
C GLU A 79 -7.83 13.04 3.52
N PRO A 80 -8.69 12.75 2.53
CA PRO A 80 -8.41 13.05 1.13
C PRO A 80 -8.18 14.54 0.87
N ALA A 81 -8.81 15.44 1.64
CA ALA A 81 -8.64 16.87 1.49
C ALA A 81 -7.20 17.33 1.80
N GLN A 82 -6.47 16.60 2.65
CA GLN A 82 -5.06 16.88 2.92
C GLN A 82 -4.22 16.85 1.64
N THR A 83 -4.56 15.97 0.70
CA THR A 83 -3.84 15.88 -0.58
C THR A 83 -3.95 17.15 -1.40
N MET A 84 -4.95 18.01 -1.19
CA MET A 84 -5.11 19.28 -1.93
C MET A 84 -4.17 20.38 -1.43
N HIS A 85 -3.64 20.23 -0.21
CA HIS A 85 -2.74 21.21 0.40
C HIS A 85 -1.27 20.96 0.06
N TRP A 86 -0.95 19.82 -0.58
CA TRP A 86 0.41 19.49 -0.99
C TRP A 86 0.81 20.24 -2.25
N SER A 87 2.08 20.62 -2.36
CA SER A 87 2.60 21.11 -3.63
C SER A 87 2.60 20.01 -4.70
N ASP A 88 2.70 20.40 -5.96
CA ASP A 88 2.84 19.44 -7.06
C ASP A 88 4.13 18.60 -6.91
N GLU A 89 5.21 19.23 -6.44
CA GLU A 89 6.47 18.57 -6.11
C GLU A 89 6.29 17.53 -4.99
N ASP A 90 5.55 17.85 -3.93
CA ASP A 90 5.28 16.91 -2.82
C ASP A 90 4.49 15.69 -3.31
N VAL A 91 3.47 15.89 -4.14
CA VAL A 91 2.67 14.80 -4.72
C VAL A 91 3.55 13.89 -5.57
N ALA A 92 4.39 14.47 -6.43
CA ALA A 92 5.32 13.73 -7.27
C ALA A 92 6.35 12.96 -6.44
N THR A 93 6.96 13.61 -5.44
CA THR A 93 7.95 13.02 -4.53
C THR A 93 7.38 11.82 -3.78
N ARG A 94 6.19 11.96 -3.18
CA ARG A 94 5.49 10.86 -2.50
C ARG A 94 5.21 9.70 -3.45
N TRP A 95 4.81 10.00 -4.68
CA TRP A 95 4.56 8.97 -5.68
C TRP A 95 5.84 8.24 -6.13
N VAL A 96 6.95 8.96 -6.30
CA VAL A 96 8.24 8.36 -6.66
C VAL A 96 8.78 7.52 -5.50
N ARG A 97 8.56 7.92 -4.25
CA ARG A 97 8.88 7.09 -3.07
C ARG A 97 8.10 5.77 -3.05
N LEU A 98 6.87 5.74 -3.57
CA LEU A 98 6.07 4.50 -3.68
C LEU A 98 6.48 3.63 -4.88
N PHE A 99 6.84 4.29 -5.98
CA PHE A 99 7.18 3.68 -7.25
C PHE A 99 8.48 4.30 -7.76
N PRO A 100 9.64 3.87 -7.25
CA PRO A 100 10.92 4.44 -7.67
C PRO A 100 11.21 4.14 -9.16
N PRO A 101 12.13 4.89 -9.79
CA PRO A 101 12.73 4.46 -11.04
C PRO A 101 13.42 3.09 -10.90
N ARG A 102 13.72 2.45 -12.04
CA ARG A 102 14.41 1.14 -12.04
C ARG A 102 15.86 1.28 -11.59
N GLU A 103 16.50 2.36 -12.00
CA GLU A 103 17.78 2.80 -11.48
C GLU A 103 17.54 3.50 -10.14
N ASP A 104 18.29 3.12 -9.11
CA ASP A 104 18.17 3.71 -7.77
C ASP A 104 19.25 4.79 -7.58
N SER A 105 19.12 5.87 -8.33
CA SER A 105 19.94 7.07 -8.23
C SER A 105 19.06 8.29 -7.95
N ASP A 106 19.62 9.29 -7.28
CA ASP A 106 18.90 10.53 -6.97
C ASP A 106 18.55 11.29 -8.25
N GLU A 107 19.45 11.28 -9.25
CA GLU A 107 19.21 11.89 -10.56
C GLU A 107 18.02 11.25 -11.29
N ALA A 108 17.89 9.91 -11.23
CA ALA A 108 16.76 9.21 -11.84
C ALA A 108 15.44 9.53 -11.10
N ARG A 109 15.48 9.72 -9.78
CA ARG A 109 14.32 10.11 -8.97
C ARG A 109 13.87 11.52 -9.33
N ASP A 110 14.81 12.47 -9.35
CA ASP A 110 14.54 13.87 -9.68
C ASP A 110 14.00 14.01 -11.09
N SER A 111 14.60 13.33 -12.07
CA SER A 111 14.09 13.28 -13.45
C SER A 111 12.64 12.79 -13.50
N LYS A 112 12.31 11.74 -12.74
CA LYS A 112 10.95 11.20 -12.67
C LYS A 112 9.97 12.16 -12.00
N ILE A 113 10.40 12.86 -10.95
CA ILE A 113 9.61 13.89 -10.26
C ILE A 113 9.29 15.02 -11.24
N GLN A 114 10.31 15.58 -11.90
CA GLN A 114 10.14 16.68 -12.86
C GLN A 114 9.22 16.31 -14.03
N ARG A 115 9.30 15.06 -14.51
CA ARG A 115 8.39 14.55 -15.55
C ARG A 115 6.94 14.47 -15.07
N LEU A 116 6.70 14.14 -13.79
CA LEU A 116 5.35 14.09 -13.22
C LEU A 116 4.78 15.50 -13.00
N VAL A 117 5.60 16.43 -12.50
CA VAL A 117 5.22 17.84 -12.29
C VAL A 117 4.86 18.51 -13.62
N SER A 118 5.63 18.22 -14.68
CA SER A 118 5.34 18.68 -16.05
C SER A 118 4.09 18.05 -16.68
N ASN A 119 3.36 17.17 -15.97
CA ASN A 119 2.13 16.53 -16.45
C ASN A 119 0.97 16.71 -15.45
N PRO A 120 0.27 17.86 -15.50
CA PRO A 120 -0.78 18.20 -14.53
C PRO A 120 -1.93 17.18 -14.47
N GLU A 121 -2.36 16.65 -15.61
CA GLU A 121 -3.45 15.66 -15.67
C GLU A 121 -3.09 14.38 -14.90
N ARG A 122 -1.87 13.87 -15.14
CA ARG A 122 -1.37 12.69 -14.44
C ARG A 122 -1.20 12.96 -12.96
N LEU A 123 -0.70 14.14 -12.61
CA LEU A 123 -0.46 14.52 -11.23
C LEU A 123 -1.75 14.63 -10.43
N GLN A 124 -2.82 15.16 -11.03
CA GLN A 124 -4.13 15.22 -10.39
C GLN A 124 -4.74 13.82 -10.15
N VAL A 125 -4.50 12.87 -11.07
CA VAL A 125 -4.84 11.46 -10.83
C VAL A 125 -4.04 10.92 -9.65
N ILE A 126 -2.73 11.17 -9.57
CA ILE A 126 -1.87 10.72 -8.48
C ILE A 126 -2.33 11.31 -7.14
N ARG A 127 -2.63 12.61 -7.09
CA ARG A 127 -3.13 13.32 -5.89
C ARG A 127 -4.37 12.63 -5.32
N ARG A 128 -5.36 12.32 -6.17
CA ARG A 128 -6.56 11.54 -5.76
C ARG A 128 -6.23 10.14 -5.26
N ARG A 129 -5.22 9.47 -5.81
CA ARG A 129 -4.80 8.13 -5.39
C ARG A 129 -4.15 8.14 -4.02
N LEU A 130 -3.31 9.13 -3.74
CA LEU A 130 -2.64 9.27 -2.44
C LEU A 130 -3.61 9.57 -1.29
N GLY A 131 -4.83 10.01 -1.59
CA GLY A 131 -5.93 10.16 -0.64
C GLY A 131 -6.93 9.00 -0.62
N SER A 132 -6.65 7.88 -1.29
CA SER A 132 -7.62 6.79 -1.46
C SER A 132 -7.27 5.56 -0.63
N LEU A 133 -8.20 5.13 0.23
CA LEU A 133 -8.10 3.87 0.99
C LEU A 133 -7.88 2.66 0.08
N SER A 134 -8.56 2.62 -1.06
CA SER A 134 -8.43 1.51 -2.01
C SER A 134 -7.04 1.46 -2.63
N TRP A 135 -6.42 2.60 -2.92
CA TRP A 135 -5.04 2.67 -3.39
C TRP A 135 -4.05 2.30 -2.28
N PHE A 136 -4.28 2.76 -1.05
CA PHE A 136 -3.46 2.35 0.09
C PHE A 136 -3.44 0.83 0.24
N MET A 137 -4.62 0.20 0.31
CA MET A 137 -4.74 -1.25 0.46
C MET A 137 -4.14 -2.01 -0.72
N ARG A 138 -4.28 -1.50 -1.95
CA ARG A 138 -3.63 -2.10 -3.13
C ARG A 138 -2.11 -2.02 -3.03
N CYS A 139 -1.57 -0.86 -2.71
CA CYS A 139 -0.13 -0.63 -2.56
C CYS A 139 0.49 -1.42 -1.39
N LEU A 140 -0.33 -1.81 -0.41
CA LEU A 140 0.04 -2.75 0.64
C LEU A 140 0.04 -4.20 0.12
N ALA A 141 -1.08 -4.64 -0.45
CA ALA A 141 -1.29 -6.03 -0.84
C ALA A 141 -0.31 -6.52 -1.92
N GLU A 142 -0.18 -5.74 -3.00
CA GLU A 142 0.44 -6.20 -4.24
C GLU A 142 1.94 -6.56 -4.08
N PRO A 143 2.79 -5.74 -3.45
CA PRO A 143 4.21 -6.08 -3.28
C PRO A 143 4.42 -7.30 -2.38
N ILE A 144 3.62 -7.41 -1.31
CA ILE A 144 3.70 -8.52 -0.35
C ILE A 144 3.28 -9.82 -1.03
N ALA A 145 2.14 -9.83 -1.70
CA ALA A 145 1.63 -11.00 -2.42
C ALA A 145 2.59 -11.45 -3.52
N ARG A 146 3.10 -10.53 -4.35
CA ARG A 146 4.08 -10.86 -5.39
C ARG A 146 5.37 -11.43 -4.81
N ARG A 147 5.85 -10.93 -3.67
CA ARG A 147 7.07 -11.41 -3.01
C ARG A 147 6.85 -12.80 -2.41
N ALA A 148 5.75 -13.00 -1.69
CA ALA A 148 5.37 -14.29 -1.12
C ALA A 148 5.16 -15.34 -2.21
N ASN A 149 4.45 -15.01 -3.29
CA ASN A 149 4.20 -15.94 -4.40
C ASN A 149 5.48 -16.40 -5.09
N ARG A 150 6.47 -15.50 -5.24
CA ARG A 150 7.79 -15.87 -5.78
C ARG A 150 8.54 -16.81 -4.84
N GLU A 151 8.50 -16.56 -3.53
CA GLU A 151 9.11 -17.44 -2.52
C GLU A 151 8.42 -18.81 -2.47
N ASP A 152 7.10 -18.84 -2.66
CA ASP A 152 6.27 -20.06 -2.63
C ASP A 152 6.14 -20.76 -3.98
N SER A 153 6.81 -20.26 -5.03
CA SER A 153 6.73 -20.76 -6.40
C SER A 153 5.29 -20.94 -6.92
N CYS A 154 4.38 -20.03 -6.53
CA CYS A 154 2.98 -20.09 -6.91
C CYS A 154 2.57 -18.95 -7.85
N THR A 155 1.54 -19.20 -8.65
CA THR A 155 0.91 -18.20 -9.53
C THR A 155 -0.38 -17.67 -8.89
N GLY A 156 -0.75 -16.41 -9.17
CA GLY A 156 -1.91 -15.78 -8.54
C GLY A 156 -2.20 -14.39 -9.09
N ARG A 157 -3.40 -13.86 -8.79
CA ARG A 157 -3.86 -12.54 -9.27
C ARG A 157 -2.98 -11.38 -8.77
N PHE A 158 -2.24 -11.58 -7.69
CA PHE A 158 -1.08 -10.80 -7.30
C PHE A 158 0.00 -11.76 -6.84
#